data_AF-A0A531KLA7-F1
#
_entry.id   AF-A0A531KLA7-F1
#
_cell.length_a   1.000
_cell.length_b   1.000
_cell.length_c   1.000
_cell.angle_alpha   90.00
_cell.angle_beta   90.00
_cell.angle_gamma   90.00
#
_symmetry.space_group_name_H-M   'P 1'
#
loop_
_entity.id
_entity.type
_entity.pdbx_description
1 polymer ?
#
loop_
_entity_poly.entity_id
_entity_poly.type
_entity_poly.pdbx_seq_one_letter_code
_entity_poly.pdbx_strand_id
1 'polypeptide(L)'
;MQPIVDTSLWLAHKRRALANPAAGADFLMRRAAEELAERLGAVERKFDRAAVLFCQTPAAVEVLATSGKVADIVRVEADSAFLGDAAGVVAPLETV
;
A
#
# COMPACT_ATOMS: atom_id res chain seq x y z
N MET A 1 20.57 -21.68 3.06
CA MET A 1 19.63 -21.55 1.93
C MET A 1 19.86 -20.16 1.34
N GLN A 2 20.06 -20.01 0.03
CA GLN A 2 20.16 -18.68 -0.58
C GLN A 2 18.75 -18.12 -0.84
N PRO A 3 18.49 -16.83 -0.55
CA PRO A 3 17.20 -16.21 -0.85
C PRO A 3 16.95 -16.19 -2.36
N ILE A 4 15.76 -16.62 -2.79
CA ILE A 4 15.31 -16.49 -4.19
C ILE A 4 14.94 -15.02 -4.49
N VAL A 5 14.48 -14.30 -3.46
CA VAL A 5 14.11 -12.88 -3.54
C VAL A 5 15.15 -12.07 -2.79
N ASP A 6 15.80 -11.15 -3.50
CA ASP A 6 16.65 -10.13 -2.87
C ASP A 6 15.79 -8.93 -2.45
N THR A 7 15.27 -9.01 -1.23
CA THR A 7 14.40 -7.97 -0.64
C THR A 7 15.14 -6.65 -0.46
N SER A 8 16.47 -6.68 -0.30
CA SER A 8 17.29 -5.46 -0.20
C SER A 8 17.42 -4.75 -1.54
N LEU A 9 17.67 -5.50 -2.62
CA LEU A 9 17.71 -4.96 -3.98
C LEU A 9 16.33 -4.47 -4.44
N TRP A 10 15.26 -5.21 -4.12
CA TRP A 10 13.89 -4.76 -4.36
C TRP A 10 13.62 -3.41 -3.70
N LEU A 11 13.99 -3.25 -2.42
CA LEU A 11 13.80 -2.02 -1.68
C LEU A 11 14.61 -0.85 -2.28
N ALA A 12 15.85 -1.11 -2.69
CA ALA A 12 16.69 -0.12 -3.36
C ALA A 12 16.05 0.37 -4.69
N HIS A 13 15.49 -0.53 -5.49
CA HIS A 13 14.77 -0.17 -6.71
C HIS A 13 13.51 0.67 -6.42
N LYS A 14 12.77 0.33 -5.36
CA LYS A 14 11.57 1.07 -4.93
C LYS A 14 11.91 2.49 -4.45
N ARG A 15 12.97 2.67 -3.67
CA ARG A 15 13.47 3.99 -3.26
C ARG A 15 13.92 4.84 -4.45
N ARG A 16 14.65 4.23 -5.41
CA ARG A 16 15.07 4.92 -6.63
C ARG A 16 13.89 5.41 -7.45
N ALA A 17 12.85 4.59 -7.59
CA ALA A 17 11.63 4.97 -8.30
C ALA A 17 10.89 6.12 -7.60
N LEU A 18 10.83 6.11 -6.27
CA LEU A 18 10.25 7.23 -5.49
C LEU A 18 11.01 8.54 -5.72
N ALA A 19 12.35 8.48 -5.74
CA ALA A 19 13.20 9.66 -5.96
C ALA A 19 13.13 10.22 -7.40
N ASN A 20 12.67 9.42 -8.37
CA ASN A 20 12.61 9.78 -9.79
C ASN A 20 11.20 9.49 -10.34
N PRO A 21 10.18 10.24 -9.90
CA PRO A 21 8.81 9.96 -10.31
C PRO A 21 8.64 10.18 -11.81
N ALA A 22 8.03 9.21 -12.48
CA ALA A 22 7.57 9.34 -13.86
C ALA A 22 6.07 9.62 -13.86
N ALA A 23 5.65 10.69 -14.53
CA ALA A 23 4.24 11.07 -14.60
C ALA A 23 3.38 9.91 -15.12
N GLY A 24 2.34 9.56 -14.36
CA GLY A 24 1.41 8.47 -14.70
C GLY A 24 1.92 7.05 -14.45
N ALA A 25 3.13 6.85 -13.93
CA ALA A 25 3.66 5.51 -13.63
C ALA A 25 2.90 4.76 -12.52
N ASP A 26 2.03 5.46 -11.80
CA ASP A 26 1.14 4.95 -10.75
C ASP A 26 -0.17 4.32 -11.30
N PHE A 27 -0.38 4.32 -12.62
CA PHE A 27 -1.67 3.96 -13.22
C PHE A 27 -2.18 2.57 -12.82
N LEU A 28 -1.31 1.57 -12.70
CA LEU A 28 -1.70 0.22 -12.24
C LEU A 28 -2.18 0.24 -10.79
N MET A 29 -1.56 1.04 -9.94
CA MET A 29 -1.97 1.17 -8.54
C MET A 29 -3.33 1.87 -8.44
N ARG A 30 -3.57 2.93 -9.23
CA ARG A 30 -4.87 3.58 -9.32
C ARG A 30 -5.95 2.61 -9.82
N ARG A 31 -5.66 1.85 -10.88
CA ARG A 31 -6.60 0.86 -11.42
C ARG A 31 -6.94 -0.23 -10.41
N ALA A 32 -5.95 -0.74 -9.67
CA ALA A 32 -6.18 -1.73 -8.62
C ALA A 32 -7.02 -1.15 -7.47
N ALA A 33 -6.82 0.13 -7.11
CA ALA A 33 -7.63 0.80 -6.10
C ALA A 33 -9.09 1.00 -6.56
N GLU A 34 -9.32 1.37 -7.81
CA GLU A 34 -10.67 1.44 -8.40
C GLU A 34 -11.41 0.10 -8.31
N GLU A 35 -10.74 -0.99 -8.67
CA GLU A 35 -11.29 -2.35 -8.58
C GLU A 35 -11.57 -2.76 -7.13
N LEU A 36 -10.69 -2.39 -6.19
CA LEU A 36 -10.90 -2.59 -4.77
C LEU A 36 -12.17 -1.84 -4.30
N ALA A 37 -12.37 -0.60 -4.71
CA ALA A 37 -13.53 0.20 -4.36
C ALA A 37 -14.84 -0.44 -4.87
N GLU A 38 -14.84 -0.89 -6.12
CA GLU A 38 -15.99 -1.56 -6.74
C GLU A 38 -16.37 -2.83 -5.96
N ARG A 39 -15.39 -3.70 -5.69
CA ARG A 39 -15.63 -4.96 -4.97
C ARG A 39 -16.08 -4.71 -3.54
N LEU A 40 -15.47 -3.74 -2.86
CA LEU A 40 -15.80 -3.40 -1.49
C LEU A 40 -17.20 -2.76 -1.38
N GLY A 41 -17.63 -2.01 -2.40
CA GLY A 41 -18.97 -1.44 -2.49
C GLY A 41 -20.08 -2.49 -2.47
N ALA A 42 -19.87 -3.64 -3.12
CA ALA A 42 -20.81 -4.76 -3.15
C ALA A 42 -20.89 -5.54 -1.82
N VAL A 43 -19.94 -5.34 -0.91
CA VAL A 43 -19.90 -6.06 0.38
C VAL A 43 -20.76 -5.33 1.40
N GLU A 44 -21.81 -5.96 1.94
CA GLU A 44 -22.66 -5.35 2.98
C GLU A 44 -21.95 -5.25 4.34
N ARG A 45 -20.97 -6.14 4.59
CA ARG A 45 -20.22 -6.22 5.84
C ARG A 45 -19.38 -4.96 6.10
N LYS A 46 -19.29 -4.57 7.38
CA LYS A 46 -18.31 -3.62 7.91
C LYS A 46 -17.18 -4.34 8.64
N PHE A 47 -16.01 -3.73 8.65
CA PHE A 47 -14.79 -4.23 9.25
C PHE A 47 -14.28 -3.23 10.27
N ASP A 48 -13.97 -3.69 11.48
CA ASP A 48 -13.45 -2.79 12.52
C ASP A 48 -12.03 -2.32 12.18
N ARG A 49 -11.22 -3.19 11.57
CA ARG A 49 -9.83 -2.89 11.23
C ARG A 49 -9.44 -3.42 9.86
N ALA A 50 -8.57 -2.70 9.17
CA ALA A 50 -7.87 -3.18 7.99
C ALA A 50 -6.40 -2.77 8.02
N ALA A 51 -5.56 -3.55 7.35
CA ALA A 51 -4.17 -3.20 7.09
C ALA A 51 -3.95 -3.04 5.58
N VAL A 52 -3.27 -1.96 5.19
CA VAL A 52 -2.82 -1.71 3.81
C VAL A 52 -1.34 -1.99 3.76
N LEU A 53 -0.96 -3.12 3.17
CA LEU A 53 0.39 -3.64 3.22
C LEU A 53 1.13 -3.32 1.92
N PHE A 54 2.23 -2.59 2.03
CA PHE A 54 3.26 -2.42 0.99
C PHE A 54 2.74 -1.93 -0.38
N CYS A 55 1.69 -1.12 -0.37
CA CYS A 55 1.09 -0.59 -1.59
C CYS A 55 1.89 0.56 -2.19
N GLN A 56 2.83 1.16 -1.44
CA GLN A 56 3.72 2.25 -1.84
C GLN A 56 3.01 3.59 -2.17
N THR A 57 1.83 3.56 -2.80
CA THR A 57 0.98 4.71 -3.05
C THR A 57 -0.16 4.78 -2.03
N PRO A 58 -0.76 5.97 -1.81
CA PRO A 58 -1.87 6.10 -0.87
C PRO A 58 -3.22 5.59 -1.44
N ALA A 59 -3.29 5.21 -2.72
CA ALA A 59 -4.56 4.92 -3.40
C ALA A 59 -5.41 3.84 -2.69
N ALA A 60 -4.79 2.78 -2.17
CA ALA A 60 -5.52 1.72 -1.47
C ALA A 60 -6.06 2.19 -0.10
N VAL A 61 -5.29 2.95 0.67
CA VAL A 61 -5.75 3.48 1.96
C VAL A 61 -6.84 4.55 1.79
N GLU A 62 -6.74 5.37 0.74
CA GLU A 62 -7.78 6.35 0.39
C GLU A 62 -9.11 5.68 0.03
N VAL A 63 -9.08 4.59 -0.74
CA VAL A 63 -10.28 3.79 -1.04
C VAL A 63 -10.89 3.22 0.22
N LEU A 64 -10.10 2.62 1.11
CA LEU A 64 -10.64 2.08 2.36
C LEU A 64 -11.25 3.19 3.23
N ALA A 65 -10.56 4.33 3.37
CA ALA A 65 -11.00 5.46 4.17
C ALA A 65 -12.32 6.08 3.65
N THR A 66 -12.49 6.13 2.33
CA THR A 66 -13.69 6.70 1.69
C THR A 66 -14.82 5.69 1.51
N SER A 67 -14.55 4.38 1.61
CA SER A 67 -15.56 3.32 1.42
C SER A 67 -16.66 3.27 2.49
N GLY A 68 -16.40 3.81 3.68
CA GLY A 68 -17.26 3.65 4.86
C GLY A 68 -17.37 2.20 5.38
N LYS A 69 -16.55 1.27 4.86
CA LYS A 69 -16.55 -0.14 5.28
C LYS A 69 -15.58 -0.44 6.40
N VAL A 70 -14.53 0.36 6.59
CA VAL A 70 -13.48 0.12 7.58
C VAL A 70 -13.46 1.26 8.60
N ALA A 71 -13.44 0.93 9.89
CA ALA A 71 -13.34 1.94 10.95
C ALA A 71 -11.89 2.41 11.16
N ASP A 72 -10.94 1.49 11.38
CA ASP A 72 -9.53 1.81 11.59
C ASP A 72 -8.65 1.21 10.48
N ILE A 73 -7.75 2.00 9.91
CA ILE A 73 -6.83 1.55 8.87
C ILE A 73 -5.40 1.77 9.31
N VAL A 74 -4.59 0.70 9.27
CA VAL A 74 -3.14 0.78 9.50
C VAL A 74 -2.43 0.63 8.17
N ARG A 75 -1.65 1.63 7.78
CA ARG A 75 -0.75 1.53 6.63
C ARG A 75 0.59 0.95 7.07
N VAL A 76 1.07 -0.06 6.35
CA VAL A 76 2.36 -0.70 6.60
C VAL A 76 3.21 -0.59 5.35
N GLU A 77 4.44 -0.10 5.48
CA GLU A 77 5.38 0.04 4.37
C GLU A 77 6.75 -0.51 4.73
N ALA A 78 7.55 -0.87 3.71
CA ALA A 78 8.90 -1.40 3.90
C ALA A 78 9.94 -0.30 4.20
N ASP A 79 9.54 0.96 4.10
CA ASP A 79 10.37 2.13 4.35
C ASP A 79 9.52 3.33 4.74
N SER A 80 10.01 4.16 5.67
CA SER A 80 9.36 5.41 6.06
C SER A 80 9.18 6.38 4.89
N ALA A 81 10.07 6.37 3.90
CA ALA A 81 9.95 7.22 2.72
C ALA A 81 8.68 6.92 1.90
N PHE A 82 8.15 5.70 1.94
CA PHE A 82 6.89 5.37 1.25
C PHE A 82 5.66 5.88 2.03
N LEU A 83 5.78 6.11 3.34
CA LEU A 83 4.72 6.72 4.13
C LEU A 83 4.60 8.22 3.87
N GLY A 84 5.70 8.90 3.53
CA GLY A 84 5.73 10.36 3.45
C GLY A 84 5.41 10.97 4.81
N ASP A 85 4.49 11.94 4.84
CA ASP A 85 4.01 12.55 6.09
C ASP A 85 2.83 11.79 6.73
N ALA A 86 2.36 10.70 6.12
CA ALA A 86 1.23 9.94 6.62
C ALA A 86 1.64 9.01 7.79
N ALA A 87 0.73 8.81 8.74
CA ALA A 87 0.91 7.84 9.81
C ALA A 87 0.97 6.40 9.24
N GLY A 88 1.80 5.55 9.84
CA GLY A 88 1.91 4.15 9.48
C GLY A 88 2.97 3.41 10.26
N VAL A 89 3.12 2.12 9.96
CA VAL A 89 4.11 1.23 10.55
C VAL A 89 5.15 0.88 9.48
N VAL A 90 6.43 0.87 9.87
CA VAL A 90 7.50 0.35 9.01
C VAL A 90 7.80 -1.08 9.43
N ALA A 91 7.71 -2.02 8.49
CA ALA A 91 7.99 -3.43 8.74
C ALA A 91 8.71 -4.06 7.53
N PRO A 92 9.61 -5.05 7.74
CA PRO A 92 10.15 -5.84 6.64
C PRO A 92 9.02 -6.57 5.89
N LEU A 93 9.17 -6.71 4.56
CA LEU A 93 8.18 -7.38 3.69
C LEU A 93 7.83 -8.81 4.16
N GLU A 94 8.78 -9.48 4.81
CA GLU A 94 8.68 -10.91 5.16
C GLU A 94 8.11 -11.19 6.56
N THR A 95 7.86 -10.16 7.39
CA THR A 95 7.57 -10.34 8.83
C THR A 95 6.42 -9.48 9.36
N VAL A 96 5.38 -9.25 8.55
CA VAL A 96 4.17 -8.52 9.00
C VAL A 96 3.25 -9.39 9.84
#